data_AF-A0A1V2R3J3-F1
#
_entry.id   AF-A0A1V2R3J3-F1
#
_cell.length_a   1.000
_cell.length_b   1.000
_cell.length_c   1.000
_cell.angle_alpha   90.00
_cell.angle_beta   90.00
_cell.angle_gamma   90.00
#
_symmetry.space_group_name_H-M   'P 1'
#
loop_
_entity.id
_entity.type
_entity.pdbx_description
1 polymer ?
#
loop_
_entity_poly.entity_id
_entity_poly.type
_entity_poly.pdbx_seq_one_letter_code
_entity_poly.pdbx_strand_id
1 'polypeptide(L)'
;MMRRLIARELRVALRNNAEILNPLWFFLIVIILFPLAIGPEPQLLMRVAPGVVWVAALLASLLGMDRLFRDDYQDGSLEQLTLLPLPLPLVVLAKVVVHWMVSGLPLLLLSPLAALLFGLDSHGWRVMALTLLLCTPTLSFLGAIGAGLTVGLRRSGVLLSLLVLPLTIPLLIFATAAVEAAMMQLPVGGYLAILGAFLAGSATLSPFATAAALRVSIQ
;
A
#
# COMPACT_ATOMS: atom_id res chain seq x y z
N MET A 1 -10.69 23.67 -2.77
CA MET A 1 -11.16 22.60 -3.69
C MET A 1 -10.62 21.22 -3.29
N MET A 2 -9.30 21.06 -3.11
CA MET A 2 -8.66 19.80 -2.69
C MET A 2 -9.30 19.14 -1.45
N ARG A 3 -9.53 19.89 -0.36
CA ARG A 3 -10.18 19.35 0.86
C ARG A 3 -11.56 18.75 0.58
N ARG A 4 -12.34 19.33 -0.33
CA ARG A 4 -13.68 18.83 -0.71
C ARG A 4 -13.58 17.55 -1.51
N LEU A 5 -12.56 17.44 -2.37
CA LEU A 5 -12.29 16.22 -3.12
C LEU A 5 -11.91 15.08 -2.17
N ILE A 6 -10.95 15.30 -1.27
CA ILE A 6 -10.56 14.31 -0.25
C ILE A 6 -11.77 13.90 0.60
N ALA A 7 -12.61 14.84 1.03
CA ALA A 7 -13.81 14.53 1.81
C ALA A 7 -14.86 13.72 1.00
N ARG A 8 -14.99 13.98 -0.32
CA ARG A 8 -15.83 13.18 -1.22
C ARG A 8 -15.30 11.76 -1.31
N GLU A 9 -14.02 11.60 -1.69
CA GLU A 9 -13.37 10.29 -1.85
C GLU A 9 -13.45 9.48 -0.55
N LEU A 10 -13.16 10.10 0.60
CA LEU A 10 -13.22 9.41 1.89
C LEU A 10 -14.64 8.93 2.22
N ARG A 11 -15.67 9.73 1.90
CA ARG A 11 -17.07 9.32 2.08
C ARG A 11 -17.46 8.16 1.17
N VAL A 12 -16.94 8.13 -0.06
CA VAL A 12 -17.18 7.03 -1.00
C VAL A 12 -16.51 5.75 -0.49
N ALA A 13 -15.22 5.83 -0.15
CA ALA A 13 -14.47 4.69 0.37
C ALA A 13 -15.07 4.11 1.67
N LEU A 14 -15.49 4.98 2.61
CA LEU A 14 -16.13 4.55 3.87
C LEU A 14 -17.52 3.92 3.67
N ARG A 15 -18.18 4.14 2.53
CA ARG A 15 -19.44 3.46 2.22
C ARG A 15 -19.22 2.05 1.68
N ASN A 16 -18.04 1.77 1.13
CA ASN A 16 -17.66 0.47 0.62
C ASN A 16 -16.86 -0.31 1.69
N ASN A 17 -17.55 -0.80 2.73
CA ASN A 17 -16.91 -1.54 3.83
C ASN A 17 -16.02 -2.71 3.36
N ALA A 18 -16.32 -3.31 2.21
CA ALA A 18 -15.52 -4.39 1.63
C ALA A 18 -14.10 -3.94 1.22
N GLU A 19 -13.91 -2.69 0.80
CA GLU A 19 -12.58 -2.15 0.47
C GLU A 19 -11.67 -2.03 1.69
N ILE A 20 -12.26 -1.80 2.86
CA ILE A 20 -11.53 -1.66 4.12
C ILE A 20 -11.30 -3.03 4.75
N LEU A 21 -12.36 -3.82 4.85
CA LEU A 21 -12.35 -5.08 5.58
C LEU A 21 -11.52 -6.15 4.88
N ASN A 22 -11.55 -6.25 3.55
CA ASN A 22 -10.89 -7.36 2.86
C ASN A 22 -9.35 -7.34 3.03
N PRO A 23 -8.65 -6.21 2.76
CA PRO A 23 -7.20 -6.13 3.03
C PRO A 23 -6.85 -6.39 4.49
N LEU A 24 -7.66 -5.88 5.42
CA LEU A 24 -7.40 -6.04 6.86
C LEU A 24 -7.58 -7.48 7.32
N TRP A 25 -8.66 -8.15 6.91
CA TRP A 25 -8.86 -9.56 7.19
C TRP A 25 -7.75 -10.41 6.60
N PHE A 26 -7.35 -10.13 5.35
CA PHE A 26 -6.25 -10.85 4.73
C PHE A 26 -4.95 -10.70 5.55
N PHE A 27 -4.59 -9.48 5.92
CA PHE A 27 -3.40 -9.23 6.74
C PHE A 27 -3.48 -9.93 8.10
N LEU A 28 -4.60 -9.82 8.80
CA LEU A 28 -4.85 -10.49 10.09
C LEU A 28 -4.70 -12.01 9.97
N ILE A 29 -5.33 -12.61 8.95
CA ILE A 29 -5.24 -14.05 8.70
C ILE A 29 -3.79 -14.46 8.50
N VAL A 30 -3.01 -13.72 7.71
CA VAL A 30 -1.60 -14.05 7.45
C VAL A 30 -0.76 -13.93 8.73
N ILE A 31 -0.84 -12.82 9.47
CA ILE A 31 -0.02 -12.64 10.68
C ILE A 31 -0.40 -13.58 11.82
N ILE A 32 -1.63 -14.12 11.83
CA ILE A 32 -2.07 -15.12 12.81
C ILE A 32 -1.66 -16.53 12.35
N LEU A 33 -1.96 -16.91 11.11
CA LEU A 33 -1.75 -18.28 10.65
C LEU A 33 -0.27 -18.64 10.53
N PHE A 34 0.60 -17.71 10.15
CA PHE A 34 2.03 -18.02 10.00
C PHE A 34 2.70 -18.47 11.30
N PRO A 35 2.60 -17.73 12.42
CA PRO A 35 3.11 -18.20 13.71
C PRO A 35 2.51 -19.53 14.15
N LEU A 36 1.20 -19.74 13.92
CA LEU A 36 0.51 -21.00 14.25
C LEU A 36 1.03 -22.18 13.42
N ALA A 37 1.34 -21.95 12.14
CA ALA A 37 1.82 -22.99 11.23
C ALA A 37 3.28 -23.37 11.47
N ILE A 38 4.12 -22.39 11.84
CA ILE A 38 5.54 -22.60 12.13
C ILE A 38 5.74 -23.21 13.53
N GLY A 39 4.90 -22.81 14.48
CA GLY A 39 5.03 -23.18 15.89
C GLY A 39 5.69 -22.08 16.74
N PRO A 40 5.59 -22.18 18.08
CA PRO A 40 5.97 -21.12 19.01
C PRO A 40 7.49 -21.09 19.30
N GLU A 41 8.34 -21.18 18.28
CA GLU A 41 9.80 -21.04 18.44
C GLU A 41 10.22 -19.57 18.25
N PRO A 42 10.56 -18.82 19.33
CA PRO A 42 10.70 -17.37 19.26
C PRO A 42 11.77 -16.90 18.28
N GLN A 43 12.91 -17.60 18.21
CA GLN A 43 14.02 -17.25 17.31
C GLN A 43 13.61 -17.38 15.85
N LEU A 44 12.84 -18.43 15.52
CA LEU A 44 12.36 -18.65 14.16
C LEU A 44 11.29 -17.62 13.78
N LEU A 45 10.34 -17.34 14.67
CA LEU A 45 9.29 -16.33 14.47
C LEU A 45 9.87 -14.95 14.22
N MET A 46 10.82 -14.52 15.05
CA MET A 46 11.54 -13.26 14.89
C MET A 46 12.23 -13.19 13.52
N ARG A 47 12.92 -14.25 13.11
CA ARG A 47 13.65 -14.30 11.84
C ARG A 47 12.76 -14.16 10.61
N VAL A 48 11.55 -14.74 10.64
CA VAL A 48 10.62 -14.68 9.50
C VAL A 48 9.70 -13.46 9.53
N ALA A 49 9.58 -12.79 10.68
CA ALA A 49 8.64 -11.68 10.89
C ALA A 49 8.71 -10.58 9.82
N PRO A 50 9.91 -10.05 9.44
CA PRO A 50 10.00 -8.99 8.45
C PRO A 50 9.41 -9.44 7.11
N GLY A 51 9.78 -10.62 6.64
CA GLY A 51 9.30 -11.17 5.37
C GLY A 51 7.79 -11.41 5.38
N VAL A 52 7.26 -12.06 6.43
CA VAL A 52 5.83 -12.39 6.50
C VAL A 52 4.98 -11.12 6.58
N VAL A 53 5.32 -10.16 7.43
CA VAL A 53 4.56 -8.91 7.58
C VAL A 53 4.57 -8.11 6.27
N TRP A 54 5.71 -8.04 5.58
CA TRP A 54 5.82 -7.30 4.33
C TRP A 54 5.10 -7.95 3.16
N VAL A 55 5.17 -9.28 3.03
CA VAL A 55 4.40 -10.02 2.03
C VAL A 55 2.90 -9.89 2.32
N ALA A 56 2.49 -10.00 3.58
CA ALA A 56 1.10 -9.79 3.99
C ALA A 56 0.60 -8.39 3.62
N ALA A 57 1.37 -7.35 3.95
CA ALA A 57 1.03 -5.96 3.67
C ALA A 57 0.97 -5.67 2.16
N LEU A 58 1.89 -6.23 1.37
CA LEU A 58 1.90 -6.11 -0.09
C LEU A 58 0.64 -6.72 -0.69
N LEU A 59 0.35 -7.99 -0.37
CA LEU A 59 -0.80 -8.71 -0.90
C LEU A 59 -2.12 -8.06 -0.47
N ALA A 60 -2.23 -7.62 0.80
CA ALA A 60 -3.36 -6.85 1.29
C ALA A 60 -3.54 -5.55 0.48
N SER A 61 -2.45 -4.84 0.19
CA SER A 61 -2.49 -3.60 -0.61
C SER A 61 -2.95 -3.87 -2.05
N LEU A 62 -2.49 -4.96 -2.67
CA LEU A 62 -2.91 -5.34 -4.02
C LEU A 62 -4.42 -5.63 -4.12
N LEU A 63 -5.03 -6.21 -3.09
CA LEU A 63 -6.48 -6.47 -3.05
C LEU A 63 -7.31 -5.19 -3.10
N GLY A 64 -6.86 -4.13 -2.42
CA GLY A 64 -7.55 -2.84 -2.43
C GLY A 64 -7.32 -2.02 -3.71
N MET A 65 -6.24 -2.30 -4.43
CA MET A 65 -5.79 -1.46 -5.55
C MET A 65 -6.63 -1.63 -6.83
N ASP A 66 -7.26 -2.79 -7.03
CA ASP A 66 -8.05 -3.11 -8.24
C ASP A 66 -9.26 -2.17 -8.42
N ARG A 67 -9.83 -1.68 -7.32
CA ARG A 67 -11.04 -0.85 -7.32
C ARG A 67 -10.77 0.66 -7.41
N LEU A 68 -9.53 1.09 -7.16
CA LEU A 68 -9.14 2.50 -7.00
C LEU A 68 -9.68 3.44 -8.09
N PHE A 69 -9.63 3.00 -9.35
CA PHE A 69 -10.18 3.73 -10.50
C PHE A 69 -11.28 2.96 -11.25
N ARG A 70 -11.43 1.66 -10.98
CA ARG A 70 -12.34 0.78 -11.71
C ARG A 70 -13.79 1.10 -11.39
N ASP A 71 -14.11 1.37 -10.13
CA ASP A 71 -15.48 1.67 -9.71
C ASP A 71 -15.96 2.99 -10.36
N ASP A 72 -15.11 4.02 -10.32
CA ASP A 72 -15.35 5.31 -11.00
C ASP A 72 -15.41 5.19 -12.53
N TYR A 73 -14.66 4.25 -13.13
CA TYR A 73 -14.70 4.02 -14.58
C TYR A 73 -16.00 3.32 -15.00
N GLN A 74 -16.49 2.39 -14.18
CA GLN A 74 -17.72 1.65 -14.47
C GLN A 74 -18.99 2.49 -14.35
N ASP A 75 -19.00 3.48 -13.45
CA ASP A 75 -20.15 4.38 -13.25
C ASP A 75 -20.08 5.69 -14.06
N GLY A 76 -19.01 5.90 -14.84
CA GLY A 76 -18.80 7.07 -15.67
C GLY A 76 -18.30 8.31 -14.90
N SER A 77 -18.02 8.19 -13.60
CA SER A 77 -17.50 9.30 -12.77
C SER A 77 -16.07 9.67 -13.15
N LEU A 78 -15.27 8.73 -13.64
CA LEU A 78 -13.88 8.97 -13.98
C LEU A 78 -13.74 9.97 -15.14
N GLU A 79 -14.60 9.86 -16.15
CA GLU A 79 -14.72 10.80 -17.26
C GLU A 79 -15.12 12.18 -16.73
N GLN A 80 -16.10 12.25 -15.82
CA GLN A 80 -16.51 13.52 -15.20
C GLN A 80 -15.38 14.18 -14.40
N LEU A 81 -14.57 13.38 -13.69
CA LEU A 81 -13.41 13.87 -12.96
C LEU A 81 -12.35 14.50 -13.89
N THR A 82 -12.24 14.02 -15.13
CA THR A 82 -11.30 14.59 -16.12
C THR A 82 -11.76 15.95 -16.68
N LEU A 83 -13.06 16.25 -16.59
CA LEU A 83 -13.67 17.51 -17.04
C LEU A 83 -13.66 18.61 -15.96
N LEU A 84 -13.32 18.27 -14.72
CA LEU A 84 -13.22 19.25 -13.65
C LEU A 84 -12.14 20.30 -13.95
N PRO A 85 -12.28 21.55 -13.47
CA PRO A 85 -11.25 22.59 -13.60
C PRO A 85 -10.11 22.38 -12.57
N LEU A 86 -9.64 21.13 -12.47
CA LEU A 86 -8.54 20.69 -11.63
C LEU A 86 -7.57 19.88 -12.49
N PRO A 87 -6.25 20.03 -12.29
CA PRO A 87 -5.30 19.18 -12.95
C PRO A 87 -5.50 17.72 -12.48
N LEU A 88 -5.64 16.80 -13.44
CA LEU A 88 -5.87 15.37 -13.18
C LEU A 88 -4.86 14.73 -12.19
N PRO A 89 -3.55 15.10 -12.19
CA PRO A 89 -2.62 14.63 -11.17
C PRO A 89 -3.04 14.95 -9.72
N LEU A 90 -3.71 16.09 -9.47
CA LEU A 90 -4.22 16.42 -8.14
C LEU A 90 -5.42 15.53 -7.75
N VAL A 91 -6.22 15.12 -8.73
CA VAL A 91 -7.33 14.18 -8.50
C VAL A 91 -6.78 12.80 -8.15
N VAL A 92 -5.80 12.32 -8.90
CA VAL A 92 -5.09 11.08 -8.61
C VAL A 92 -4.47 11.12 -7.21
N LEU A 93 -3.74 12.20 -6.89
CA LEU A 93 -3.11 12.36 -5.58
C LEU A 93 -4.14 12.24 -4.44
N ALA A 94 -5.29 12.91 -4.58
CA ALA A 94 -6.36 12.83 -3.58
C ALA A 94 -6.90 11.39 -3.43
N LYS A 95 -7.14 10.68 -4.53
CA LYS A 95 -7.60 9.28 -4.52
C LYS A 95 -6.59 8.35 -3.87
N VAL A 96 -5.31 8.45 -4.24
CA VAL A 96 -4.24 7.60 -3.69
C VAL A 96 -4.06 7.84 -2.20
N VAL A 97 -4.08 9.10 -1.75
CA VAL A 97 -3.98 9.44 -0.32
C VAL A 97 -5.16 8.86 0.46
N VAL A 98 -6.39 9.02 -0.05
CA VAL A 98 -7.59 8.46 0.61
C VAL A 98 -7.54 6.94 0.64
N HIS A 99 -7.15 6.31 -0.47
CA HIS A 99 -6.94 4.87 -0.52
C HIS A 99 -5.94 4.41 0.55
N TRP A 100 -4.77 5.05 0.64
CA TRP A 100 -3.78 4.74 1.67
C TRP A 100 -4.30 4.97 3.10
N MET A 101 -5.06 6.05 3.34
CA MET A 101 -5.67 6.29 4.66
C MET A 101 -6.68 5.21 5.05
N VAL A 102 -7.35 4.61 4.08
CA VAL A 102 -8.41 3.62 4.31
C VAL A 102 -7.84 2.21 4.40
N SER A 103 -6.82 1.87 3.61
CA SER A 103 -6.22 0.53 3.58
C SER A 103 -4.91 0.44 4.38
N GLY A 104 -3.98 1.37 4.15
CA GLY A 104 -2.64 1.36 4.73
C GLY A 104 -2.58 1.78 6.19
N LEU A 105 -3.33 2.82 6.59
CA LEU A 105 -3.32 3.29 7.98
C LEU A 105 -3.85 2.23 8.96
N PRO A 106 -4.94 1.50 8.68
CA PRO A 106 -5.36 0.40 9.54
C PRO A 106 -4.33 -0.74 9.63
N LEU A 107 -3.60 -1.05 8.55
CA LEU A 107 -2.49 -2.03 8.61
C LEU A 107 -1.38 -1.56 9.57
N LEU A 108 -1.03 -0.27 9.53
CA LEU A 108 -0.08 0.32 10.47
C LEU A 108 -0.57 0.23 11.92
N LEU A 109 -1.86 0.47 12.16
CA LEU A 109 -2.47 0.34 13.48
C LEU A 109 -2.50 -1.11 13.99
N LEU A 110 -2.53 -2.09 13.09
CA LEU A 110 -2.42 -3.52 13.41
C LEU A 110 -0.97 -3.99 13.59
N SER A 111 0.03 -3.18 13.24
CA SER A 111 1.45 -3.55 13.40
C SER A 111 1.88 -3.95 14.82
N PRO A 112 1.33 -3.40 15.93
CA PRO A 112 1.66 -3.86 17.28
C PRO A 112 1.19 -5.31 17.51
N LEU A 113 0.06 -5.71 16.93
CA LEU A 113 -0.42 -7.09 17.02
C LEU A 113 0.54 -8.04 16.29
N ALA A 114 1.04 -7.65 15.11
CA ALA A 114 2.07 -8.42 14.42
C ALA A 114 3.35 -8.53 15.27
N ALA A 115 3.81 -7.43 15.87
CA ALA A 115 5.00 -7.46 16.74
C ALA A 115 4.83 -8.44 17.92
N LEU A 116 3.65 -8.46 18.55
CA LEU A 116 3.33 -9.40 19.62
C LEU A 116 3.35 -10.85 19.15
N LEU A 117 2.70 -11.14 18.01
CA LEU A 117 2.60 -12.50 17.48
C LEU A 117 3.95 -13.08 17.01
N PHE A 118 4.85 -12.22 16.52
CA PHE A 118 6.18 -12.60 16.05
C PHE A 118 7.29 -12.44 17.12
N GLY A 119 6.95 -11.96 18.32
CA GLY A 119 7.91 -11.80 19.42
C GLY A 119 8.94 -10.70 19.20
N LEU A 120 8.60 -9.62 18.48
CA LEU A 120 9.50 -8.49 18.26
C LEU A 120 9.64 -7.62 19.51
N ASP A 121 10.85 -7.13 19.74
CA ASP A 121 11.14 -6.14 20.78
C ASP A 121 10.61 -4.75 20.41
N SER A 122 10.64 -3.82 21.37
CA SER A 122 10.09 -2.47 21.16
C SER A 122 10.83 -1.67 20.09
N HIS A 123 12.11 -1.98 19.85
CA HIS A 123 12.90 -1.32 18.81
C HIS A 123 12.56 -1.87 17.42
N GLY A 124 12.53 -3.20 17.26
CA GLY A 124 12.12 -3.87 16.03
C GLY A 124 10.69 -3.50 15.61
N TRP A 125 9.75 -3.44 16.55
CA TRP A 125 8.40 -2.96 16.27
C TRP A 125 8.38 -1.52 15.74
N ARG A 126 9.10 -0.59 16.37
CA ARG A 126 9.14 0.81 15.94
C ARG A 126 9.68 0.94 14.53
N VAL A 127 10.73 0.20 14.18
CA VAL A 127 11.29 0.21 12.82
C VAL A 127 10.33 -0.45 11.83
N MET A 128 9.65 -1.54 12.20
CA MET A 128 8.58 -2.13 11.38
C MET A 128 7.42 -1.15 11.13
N ALA A 129 7.00 -0.41 12.15
CA ALA A 129 5.95 0.61 12.01
C ALA A 129 6.41 1.77 11.10
N LEU A 130 7.64 2.24 11.24
CA LEU A 130 8.20 3.29 10.38
C LEU A 130 8.33 2.83 8.92
N THR A 131 8.80 1.61 8.71
CA THR A 131 8.89 1.06 7.36
C THR A 131 7.50 0.87 6.76
N LEU A 132 6.50 0.37 7.52
CA LEU A 132 5.09 0.33 7.09
C LEU A 132 4.55 1.72 6.71
N LEU A 133 4.84 2.74 7.52
CA LEU A 133 4.44 4.12 7.25
C LEU A 133 5.05 4.67 5.95
N LEU A 134 6.26 4.25 5.58
CA LEU A 134 6.94 4.72 4.37
C LEU A 134 6.57 3.90 3.12
N CYS A 135 6.55 2.57 3.23
CA CYS A 135 6.33 1.73 2.06
C CYS A 135 4.85 1.61 1.71
N THR A 136 3.91 1.51 2.66
CA THR A 136 2.49 1.37 2.31
C THR A 136 1.95 2.51 1.43
N PRO A 137 2.27 3.81 1.67
CA PRO A 137 1.86 4.86 0.73
C PRO A 137 2.64 4.77 -0.58
N THR A 138 3.92 4.37 -0.55
CA THR A 138 4.70 4.12 -1.78
C THR A 138 4.06 3.01 -2.63
N LEU A 139 3.58 1.94 -2.02
CA LEU A 139 2.85 0.85 -2.68
C LEU A 139 1.56 1.38 -3.31
N SER A 140 0.81 2.25 -2.62
CA SER A 140 -0.38 2.89 -3.18
C SER A 140 -0.05 3.78 -4.38
N PHE A 141 1.04 4.57 -4.33
CA PHE A 141 1.48 5.37 -5.46
C PHE A 141 1.93 4.52 -6.65
N LEU A 142 2.75 3.50 -6.44
CA LEU A 142 3.18 2.61 -7.53
C LEU A 142 2.01 1.81 -8.09
N GLY A 143 1.14 1.32 -7.20
CA GLY A 143 -0.08 0.58 -7.55
C GLY A 143 -1.06 1.40 -8.37
N ALA A 144 -1.17 2.70 -8.10
CA ALA A 144 -2.03 3.60 -8.87
C ALA A 144 -1.62 3.72 -10.34
N ILE A 145 -0.33 3.61 -10.66
CA ILE A 145 0.14 3.61 -12.06
C ILE A 145 -0.38 2.34 -12.76
N GLY A 146 -0.20 1.18 -12.13
CA GLY A 146 -0.71 -0.10 -12.65
C GLY A 146 -2.23 -0.13 -12.78
N ALA A 147 -2.95 0.38 -11.77
CA ALA A 147 -4.41 0.49 -11.81
C ALA A 147 -4.88 1.43 -12.94
N GLY A 148 -4.21 2.56 -13.14
CA GLY A 148 -4.51 3.49 -14.23
C GLY A 148 -4.31 2.88 -15.62
N LEU A 149 -3.21 2.14 -15.82
CA LEU A 149 -2.90 1.49 -17.10
C LEU A 149 -3.83 0.32 -17.45
N THR A 150 -4.47 -0.28 -16.44
CA THR A 150 -5.27 -1.51 -16.60
C THR A 150 -6.77 -1.28 -16.42
N VAL A 151 -7.21 -0.03 -16.18
CA VAL A 151 -8.60 0.28 -15.84
C VAL A 151 -9.59 -0.14 -16.93
N GLY A 152 -9.23 0.02 -18.22
CA GLY A 152 -10.05 -0.37 -19.37
C GLY A 152 -10.02 -1.86 -19.72
N LEU A 153 -9.19 -2.67 -19.04
CA LEU A 153 -8.98 -4.08 -19.38
C LEU A 153 -9.87 -5.03 -18.58
N ARG A 154 -10.28 -6.13 -19.23
CA ARG A 154 -10.92 -7.27 -18.56
C ARG A 154 -9.86 -8.03 -17.75
N ARG A 155 -10.09 -8.24 -16.45
CA ARG A 155 -9.15 -8.84 -15.47
C ARG A 155 -7.97 -7.94 -15.04
N SER A 156 -8.23 -6.67 -14.71
CA SER A 156 -7.21 -5.70 -14.26
C SER A 156 -6.34 -6.19 -13.11
N GLY A 157 -6.90 -6.92 -12.13
CA GLY A 157 -6.16 -7.35 -10.94
C GLY A 157 -4.90 -8.19 -11.23
N VAL A 158 -4.92 -9.05 -12.25
CA VAL A 158 -3.75 -9.89 -12.61
C VAL A 158 -2.68 -9.09 -13.34
N LEU A 159 -3.08 -8.18 -14.22
CA LEU A 159 -2.13 -7.30 -14.92
C LEU A 159 -1.51 -6.28 -13.96
N LEU A 160 -2.32 -5.77 -13.02
CA LEU A 160 -1.86 -4.90 -11.95
C LEU A 160 -0.77 -5.59 -11.12
N SER A 161 -0.99 -6.84 -10.68
CA SER A 161 0.03 -7.55 -9.91
C SER A 161 1.29 -7.81 -10.73
N LEU A 162 1.17 -8.18 -12.00
CA LEU A 162 2.33 -8.40 -12.88
C LEU A 162 3.18 -7.13 -13.07
N LEU A 163 2.55 -5.96 -13.16
CA LEU A 163 3.23 -4.67 -13.33
C LEU A 163 3.82 -4.14 -12.01
N VAL A 164 3.08 -4.28 -10.92
CA VAL A 164 3.42 -3.68 -9.62
C VAL A 164 4.47 -4.51 -8.89
N LEU A 165 4.39 -5.84 -8.94
CA LEU A 165 5.30 -6.73 -8.19
C LEU A 165 6.79 -6.45 -8.47
N PRO A 166 7.28 -6.35 -9.72
CA PRO A 166 8.69 -6.06 -9.97
C PRO A 166 9.14 -4.72 -9.40
N LEU A 167 8.27 -3.70 -9.44
CA LEU A 167 8.56 -2.36 -8.94
C LEU A 167 8.58 -2.31 -7.41
N THR A 168 7.89 -3.23 -6.72
CA THR A 168 7.82 -3.26 -5.26
C THR A 168 8.91 -4.10 -4.63
N ILE A 169 9.57 -5.00 -5.38
CA ILE A 169 10.67 -5.84 -4.87
C ILE A 169 11.77 -5.01 -4.16
N PRO A 170 12.32 -3.92 -4.75
CA PRO A 170 13.34 -3.12 -4.07
C PRO A 170 12.85 -2.55 -2.75
N LEU A 171 11.59 -2.09 -2.72
CA LEU A 171 10.95 -1.54 -1.53
C LEU A 171 10.86 -2.60 -0.41
N LEU A 172 10.47 -3.83 -0.76
CA LEU A 172 10.42 -4.95 0.19
C LEU A 172 11.80 -5.29 0.73
N ILE A 173 12.82 -5.37 -0.14
CA ILE A 173 14.20 -5.68 0.26
C ILE A 173 14.72 -4.69 1.29
N PHE A 174 14.58 -3.39 1.05
CA PHE A 174 15.05 -2.37 1.99
C PHE A 174 14.21 -2.35 3.28
N ALA A 175 12.92 -2.64 3.19
CA ALA A 175 12.04 -2.64 4.36
C ALA A 175 12.26 -3.86 5.26
N THR A 176 12.47 -5.06 4.69
CA THR A 176 12.83 -6.25 5.47
C THR A 176 14.21 -6.09 6.08
N ALA A 177 15.19 -5.61 5.32
CA ALA A 177 16.55 -5.37 5.79
C ALA A 177 16.60 -4.32 6.93
N ALA A 178 15.74 -3.31 6.90
CA ALA A 178 15.64 -2.33 7.99
C ALA A 178 15.19 -2.97 9.31
N VAL A 179 14.19 -3.86 9.27
CA VAL A 179 13.68 -4.55 10.47
C VAL A 179 14.70 -5.57 10.97
N GLU A 180 15.36 -6.30 10.08
CA GLU A 180 16.46 -7.21 10.44
C GLU A 180 17.63 -6.46 11.11
N ALA A 181 18.04 -5.32 10.54
CA ALA A 181 19.06 -4.46 11.13
C ALA A 181 18.65 -3.96 12.53
N ALA A 182 17.38 -3.58 12.72
CA ALA A 182 16.85 -3.17 14.01
C ALA A 182 16.95 -4.29 15.05
N MET A 183 16.58 -5.51 14.67
CA MET A 183 16.65 -6.68 15.56
C MET A 183 18.10 -7.00 15.98
N MET A 184 19.07 -6.70 15.11
CA MET A 184 20.50 -6.83 15.39
C MET A 184 21.11 -5.59 16.07
N GLN A 185 20.30 -4.59 16.44
CA GLN A 185 20.74 -3.31 17.02
C GLN A 185 21.75 -2.55 16.14
N LEU A 186 21.62 -2.71 14.82
CA LEU A 186 22.44 -2.02 13.81
C LEU A 186 21.80 -0.70 13.36
N PRO A 187 22.58 0.23 12.77
CA PRO A 187 22.04 1.49 12.27
C PRO A 187 20.99 1.29 11.16
N VAL A 188 19.77 1.78 11.39
CA VAL A 188 18.64 1.65 10.44
C VAL A 188 18.44 2.87 9.52
N GLY A 189 19.12 3.98 9.81
CA GLY A 189 18.89 5.28 9.16
C GLY A 189 19.06 5.26 7.64
N GLY A 190 20.04 4.52 7.13
CA GLY A 190 20.28 4.40 5.68
C GLY A 190 19.11 3.73 4.94
N TYR A 191 18.57 2.66 5.51
CA TYR A 191 17.40 1.98 4.95
C TYR A 191 16.17 2.90 4.95
N LEU A 192 15.91 3.57 6.07
CA LEU A 192 14.77 4.50 6.18
C LEU A 192 14.90 5.70 5.22
N ALA A 193 16.12 6.20 4.99
CA ALA A 193 16.37 7.27 4.03
C ALA A 193 16.06 6.83 2.59
N ILE A 194 16.45 5.61 2.20
CA ILE A 194 16.13 5.04 0.89
C ILE A 194 14.61 4.88 0.73
N LEU A 195 13.92 4.32 1.74
CA LEU A 195 12.46 4.19 1.73
C LEU A 195 11.77 5.56 1.65
N GLY A 196 12.30 6.56 2.35
CA GLY A 196 11.85 7.95 2.26
C GLY A 196 12.06 8.54 0.87
N ALA A 197 13.17 8.22 0.20
CA ALA A 197 13.42 8.63 -1.18
C ALA A 197 12.44 7.97 -2.16
N PHE A 198 12.13 6.69 -1.98
CA PHE A 198 11.08 6.00 -2.76
C PHE A 198 9.70 6.66 -2.55
N LEU A 199 9.34 7.01 -1.31
CA LEU A 199 8.10 7.71 -1.04
C LEU A 199 8.06 9.10 -1.68
N ALA A 200 9.12 9.89 -1.52
CA ALA A 200 9.19 11.23 -2.11
C ALA A 200 9.15 11.18 -3.65
N GLY A 201 9.92 10.27 -4.26
CA GLY A 201 9.92 10.06 -5.70
C GLY A 201 8.56 9.59 -6.23
N SER A 202 7.95 8.60 -5.58
CA SER A 202 6.63 8.10 -5.98
C SER A 202 5.52 9.14 -5.76
N ALA A 203 5.49 9.84 -4.63
CA ALA A 203 4.48 10.86 -4.34
C ALA A 203 4.52 12.05 -5.31
N THR A 204 5.71 12.38 -5.83
CA THR A 204 5.88 13.45 -6.83
C THR A 204 5.62 12.98 -8.25
N LEU A 205 6.16 11.84 -8.68
CA LEU A 205 6.11 11.39 -10.07
C LEU A 205 4.87 10.55 -10.41
N SER A 206 4.41 9.70 -9.49
CA SER A 206 3.28 8.78 -9.73
C SER A 206 2.00 9.51 -10.12
N PRO A 207 1.58 10.61 -9.47
CA PRO A 207 0.33 11.28 -9.84
C PRO A 207 0.30 11.75 -11.31
N PHE A 208 1.44 12.15 -11.86
CA PHE A 208 1.55 12.52 -13.28
C PHE A 208 1.53 11.29 -14.18
N ALA A 209 2.27 10.23 -13.82
CA ALA A 209 2.31 8.97 -14.57
C ALA A 209 0.93 8.31 -14.63
N THR A 210 0.23 8.21 -13.50
CA THR A 210 -1.15 7.69 -13.43
C THR A 210 -2.13 8.57 -14.19
N ALA A 211 -2.02 9.91 -14.10
CA ALA A 211 -2.88 10.79 -14.88
C ALA A 211 -2.70 10.60 -16.40
N ALA A 212 -1.46 10.38 -16.87
CA ALA A 212 -1.19 10.04 -18.26
C ALA A 212 -1.76 8.67 -18.63
N ALA A 213 -1.59 7.66 -17.76
CA ALA A 213 -2.16 6.33 -17.97
C ALA A 213 -3.69 6.36 -18.09
N LEU A 214 -4.38 7.07 -17.19
CA LEU A 214 -5.83 7.21 -17.22
C LEU A 214 -6.32 7.87 -18.51
N ARG A 215 -5.62 8.89 -19.02
CA ARG A 215 -5.97 9.53 -20.29
C ARG A 215 -5.89 8.56 -21.47
N VAL A 216 -4.88 7.68 -21.48
CA VAL A 216 -4.72 6.67 -22.54
C VAL A 216 -5.78 5.58 -22.43
N SER A 217 -6.21 5.22 -21.22
CA SER A 217 -7.19 4.14 -21.02
C SER A 217 -8.66 4.56 -21.18
N ILE A 218 -8.96 5.86 -21.08
CA ILE A 218 -10.32 6.42 -21.27
C ILE A 218 -10.58 6.76 -22.75
N GLN A 219 -9.53 6.95 -23.56
CA GLN A 219 -9.60 7.20 -25.01
C GLN A 219 -9.69 5.90 -25.81
#